data_AF-A0A953BFI7-F1
#
_entry.id   AF-A0A953BFI7-F1
#
_cell.length_a   1.000
_cell.length_b   1.000
_cell.length_c   1.000
_cell.angle_alpha   90.00
_cell.angle_beta   90.00
_cell.angle_gamma   90.00
#
_symmetry.space_group_name_H-M   'P 1'
#
loop_
_entity.id
_entity.type
_entity.pdbx_description
1 polymer ?
#
loop_
_entity_poly.entity_id
_entity_poly.type
_entity_poly.pdbx_seq_one_letter_code
_entity_poly.pdbx_strand_id
1 'polypeptide(L)'
;MDDLLFYGDDMHATLENQRGKARAAVEAMTPAQMNAAADDEIIASVVSRLRIEPLAIYADKVEADHVEAQLDVSQHRDRAVFDRSRPCMIKANQITLRIPFTGDP
;
A
#
# COMPACT_ATOMS: atom_id res chain seq x y z
N MET A 1 -3.63 0.57 -12.99
CA MET A 1 -2.25 0.86 -12.56
C MET A 1 -2.34 0.93 -11.04
N ASP A 2 -2.84 -0.16 -10.44
CA ASP A 2 -3.55 -0.12 -9.16
C ASP A 2 -2.86 -1.04 -8.12
N ASP A 3 -1.64 -1.48 -8.44
CA ASP A 3 -0.89 -2.52 -7.71
C ASP A 3 0.35 -1.95 -6.99
N LEU A 4 0.36 -0.63 -6.75
CA LEU A 4 1.47 0.06 -6.08
C LEU A 4 1.11 0.29 -4.61
N LEU A 5 1.87 -0.36 -3.72
CA LEU A 5 1.82 -0.11 -2.28
C LEU A 5 2.32 1.33 -2.00
N PHE A 6 1.58 2.11 -1.20
CA PHE A 6 1.90 3.50 -0.85
C PHE A 6 1.85 4.50 -2.01
N TYR A 7 0.92 4.33 -2.96
CA TYR A 7 0.79 5.21 -4.12
C TYR A 7 -0.66 5.64 -4.34
N GLY A 8 -0.88 6.92 -4.62
CA GLY A 8 -2.16 7.46 -5.08
C GLY A 8 -2.94 8.28 -4.06
N ASP A 9 -2.69 8.10 -2.75
CA ASP A 9 -3.42 8.79 -1.68
C ASP A 9 -2.54 9.69 -0.80
N ASP A 10 -3.15 10.73 -0.24
CA ASP A 10 -2.54 11.63 0.72
C ASP A 10 -2.76 11.10 2.15
N MET A 11 -1.67 10.71 2.81
CA MET A 11 -1.68 10.23 4.19
C MET A 11 -2.35 11.24 5.15
N HIS A 12 -2.14 12.55 4.96
CA HIS A 12 -2.75 13.55 5.81
C HIS A 12 -4.27 13.57 5.64
N ALA A 13 -4.76 13.57 4.39
CA ALA A 13 -6.18 13.50 4.10
C ALA A 13 -6.83 12.21 4.64
N THR A 14 -6.14 11.08 4.54
CA THR A 14 -6.59 9.79 5.10
C THR A 14 -6.73 9.86 6.61
N LEU A 15 -5.74 10.42 7.33
CA LEU A 15 -5.79 10.58 8.78
C LEU A 15 -6.92 11.50 9.23
N GLU A 16 -7.12 12.64 8.55
CA GLU A 16 -8.23 13.55 8.85
C GLU A 16 -9.59 12.90 8.61
N ASN A 17 -9.74 12.14 7.52
CA ASN A 17 -10.97 11.39 7.25
C ASN A 17 -11.25 10.35 8.35
N GLN A 18 -10.24 9.61 8.80
CA GLN A 18 -10.39 8.65 9.91
C GLN A 18 -10.78 9.34 11.22
N ARG A 19 -10.19 10.50 11.52
CA ARG A 19 -10.58 11.31 12.68
C ARG A 19 -12.04 11.79 12.59
N GLY A 20 -12.49 12.18 11.40
CA GLY A 20 -13.89 12.52 11.14
C GLY A 20 -14.83 11.34 11.38
N LYS A 21 -14.47 10.15 10.91
CA LYS A 21 -15.24 8.91 11.15
C LYS A 21 -15.33 8.54 12.63
N ALA A 22 -14.25 8.72 13.39
CA ALA A 22 -14.25 8.50 14.84
C ALA A 22 -15.24 9.41 15.55
N ARG A 23 -15.25 10.70 15.20
CA ARG A 23 -16.23 11.65 15.75
C ARG A 23 -17.66 11.25 15.38
N ALA A 24 -17.91 10.95 14.11
CA ALA A 24 -19.25 10.56 13.65
C ALA A 24 -19.75 9.26 14.32
N ALA A 25 -18.84 8.31 14.59
CA ALA A 25 -19.18 7.07 15.28
C ALA A 25 -19.65 7.31 16.73
N VAL A 26 -19.02 8.26 17.43
CA VAL A 26 -19.43 8.68 18.79
C VAL A 26 -20.74 9.45 18.75
N GLU A 27 -20.88 10.42 17.82
CA GLU A 27 -22.10 11.23 17.68
C GLU A 27 -23.33 10.40 17.31
N ALA A 28 -23.15 9.26 16.63
CA ALA A 28 -24.23 8.34 16.28
C ALA A 28 -24.67 7.44 17.45
N MET A 29 -23.98 7.45 18.59
CA MET A 29 -24.35 6.61 19.75
C MET A 29 -25.61 7.15 20.43
N THR A 30 -26.53 6.26 20.75
CA THR A 30 -27.75 6.64 21.48
C THR A 30 -27.44 6.92 22.95
N PRO A 31 -28.24 7.75 23.64
CA PRO A 31 -28.10 7.98 25.09
C PRO A 31 -28.15 6.68 25.90
N ALA A 32 -28.96 5.70 25.47
CA ALA A 32 -29.03 4.40 26.12
C ALA A 32 -27.71 3.61 26.05
N GLN A 33 -27.02 3.65 24.91
CA GLN A 33 -25.72 3.00 24.74
C GLN A 33 -24.63 3.70 25.54
N MET A 34 -24.66 5.04 25.58
CA MET A 34 -23.71 5.85 26.35
C MET A 34 -23.87 5.65 27.86
N ASN A 35 -25.11 5.50 28.34
CA ASN A 35 -25.38 5.30 29.77
C ASN A 35 -25.21 3.85 30.25
N ALA A 36 -25.16 2.88 29.34
CA ALA A 36 -25.09 1.45 29.66
C ALA A 36 -23.66 0.90 29.71
N ALA A 37 -22.65 1.67 29.26
CA ALA A 37 -21.28 1.24 29.13
C ALA A 37 -20.33 2.22 29.84
N ALA A 38 -19.23 1.72 30.37
CA ALA A 38 -18.16 2.59 30.87
C ALA A 38 -17.42 3.27 29.70
N ASP A 39 -16.80 4.43 29.96
CA ASP A 39 -16.04 5.18 28.94
C ASP A 39 -15.01 4.29 28.21
N ASP A 40 -14.31 3.41 28.93
CA ASP A 40 -13.33 2.49 28.35
C ASP A 40 -13.96 1.49 27.36
N GLU A 41 -15.18 1.02 27.63
CA GLU A 41 -15.91 0.10 26.75
C GLU A 41 -16.39 0.83 25.49
N ILE A 42 -16.83 2.07 25.64
CA ILE A 42 -17.22 2.95 24.53
C ILE A 42 -16.00 3.19 23.63
N ILE A 43 -14.86 3.57 24.20
CA ILE A 43 -13.60 3.76 23.49
C ILE A 43 -13.18 2.48 22.76
N ALA A 44 -13.19 1.33 23.44
CA ALA A 44 -12.83 0.05 22.83
C ALA A 44 -13.71 -0.27 21.61
N SER A 45 -15.01 0.01 21.69
CA SER A 45 -15.96 -0.23 20.59
C SER A 45 -15.73 0.66 19.37
N VAL A 46 -15.30 1.91 19.57
CA VAL A 46 -15.00 2.86 18.49
C VAL A 46 -13.65 2.53 17.87
N VAL A 47 -12.64 2.27 18.70
CA VAL A 47 -11.29 1.89 18.25
C VAL A 47 -11.33 0.59 17.46
N SER A 48 -12.06 -0.44 17.91
CA SER A 48 -12.12 -1.72 17.18
C SER A 48 -12.70 -1.60 15.76
N ARG A 49 -13.48 -0.55 15.48
CA ARG A 49 -14.09 -0.31 14.15
C ARG A 49 -13.23 0.51 13.22
N LEU A 50 -12.31 1.31 13.76
CA LEU A 50 -11.52 2.30 13.02
C LEU A 50 -10.01 2.05 13.09
N ARG A 51 -9.60 1.04 13.86
CA ARG A 51 -8.21 0.61 13.92
C ARG A 51 -7.78 0.13 12.52
N ILE A 52 -6.64 0.64 12.11
CA ILE A 52 -5.89 0.19 10.94
C ILE A 52 -4.68 -0.56 11.49
N GLU A 53 -4.45 -1.78 11.04
CA GLU A 53 -3.26 -2.55 11.36
C GLU A 53 -2.13 -2.15 10.40
N PRO A 54 -1.03 -1.55 10.91
CA PRO A 54 0.06 -1.11 10.05
C PRO A 54 0.68 -2.27 9.27
N LEU A 55 1.15 -1.96 8.06
CA LEU A 55 1.82 -2.94 7.21
C LEU A 55 3.14 -3.41 7.85
N ALA A 56 3.24 -4.71 8.11
CA ALA A 56 4.47 -5.37 8.53
C ALA A 56 5.06 -6.13 7.34
N ILE A 57 6.18 -5.63 6.83
CA ILE A 57 6.87 -6.18 5.65
C ILE A 57 7.87 -7.25 6.09
N TYR A 58 7.79 -8.44 5.50
CA TYR A 58 8.69 -9.56 5.80
C TYR A 58 9.79 -9.68 4.74
N ALA A 59 10.80 -8.83 4.84
CA ALA A 59 11.92 -8.82 3.89
C ALA A 59 12.71 -10.14 3.88
N ASP A 60 12.71 -10.86 5.01
CA ASP A 60 13.32 -12.18 5.18
C ASP A 60 12.58 -13.31 4.42
N LYS A 61 11.33 -13.06 4.02
CA LYS A 61 10.48 -14.01 3.29
C LYS A 61 10.27 -13.62 1.84
N VAL A 62 11.17 -12.81 1.27
CA VAL A 62 11.06 -12.40 -0.13
C VAL A 62 11.21 -13.60 -1.05
N GLU A 63 10.32 -13.72 -2.02
CA GLU A 63 10.43 -14.67 -3.11
C GLU A 63 10.91 -13.93 -4.36
N ALA A 64 11.89 -14.50 -5.07
CA ALA A 64 12.44 -13.93 -6.29
C ALA A 64 12.28 -14.91 -7.46
N ASP A 65 11.54 -14.49 -8.48
CA ASP A 65 11.53 -15.17 -9.77
C ASP A 65 12.54 -14.53 -10.70
N HIS A 66 13.33 -15.35 -11.38
CA HIS A 66 14.30 -14.92 -12.37
C HIS A 66 14.01 -15.58 -13.71
N VAL A 67 13.87 -14.76 -14.75
CA VAL A 67 13.67 -15.22 -16.13
C VAL A 67 14.63 -14.48 -17.06
N GLU A 68 15.24 -15.20 -18.00
CA GLU A 68 15.98 -14.59 -19.10
C GLU A 68 15.03 -13.82 -20.00
N ALA A 69 15.40 -12.59 -20.34
CA ALA A 69 14.57 -11.68 -21.13
C ALA A 69 15.40 -10.99 -22.22
N GLN A 70 14.69 -10.28 -23.10
CA GLN A 70 15.28 -9.36 -24.06
C GLN A 70 14.77 -7.95 -23.74
N LEU A 71 15.68 -6.99 -23.61
CA LEU A 71 15.34 -5.59 -23.35
C LEU A 71 15.69 -4.74 -24.56
N ASP A 72 14.74 -3.93 -25.03
CA ASP A 72 15.01 -2.92 -26.05
C ASP A 72 15.75 -1.73 -25.40
N VAL A 73 16.97 -1.48 -25.85
CA VAL A 73 17.79 -0.36 -25.39
C VAL A 73 17.89 0.78 -26.40
N SER A 74 17.03 0.80 -27.43
CA SER A 74 17.01 1.85 -28.47
C SER A 74 16.90 3.28 -27.91
N GLN A 75 16.25 3.45 -26.75
CA GLN A 75 16.05 4.73 -26.08
C GLN A 75 16.93 4.93 -24.83
N HIS A 76 17.80 3.99 -24.51
CA HIS A 76 18.64 4.05 -23.31
C HIS A 76 19.80 5.04 -23.51
N ARG A 77 19.85 6.10 -22.68
CA ARG A 77 20.85 7.17 -22.78
C ARG A 77 22.27 6.73 -22.43
N ASP A 78 22.41 5.65 -21.69
CA ASP A 78 23.67 5.01 -21.28
C ASP A 78 24.18 3.97 -22.30
N ARG A 79 23.63 3.96 -23.52
CA ARG A 79 24.02 3.07 -24.61
C ARG A 79 24.32 3.87 -25.88
N ALA A 80 25.40 3.49 -26.56
CA ALA A 80 25.73 4.01 -27.87
C ALA A 80 24.89 3.33 -28.96
N VAL A 81 23.62 3.72 -29.07
CA VAL A 81 22.71 3.29 -30.16
C VAL A 81 22.62 4.40 -31.20
N PHE A 82 23.25 4.16 -32.36
CA PHE A 82 23.33 5.12 -33.46
C PHE A 82 22.04 5.18 -34.30
N ASP A 83 21.43 4.03 -34.56
CA ASP A 83 20.14 3.94 -35.25
C ASP A 83 19.04 3.54 -34.24
N ARG A 84 18.23 4.54 -33.86
CA ARG A 84 17.15 4.39 -32.87
C ARG A 84 15.77 4.25 -33.52
N SER A 85 15.71 4.13 -34.85
CA SER A 85 14.47 3.99 -35.60
C SER A 85 13.86 2.58 -35.49
N ARG A 86 14.63 1.62 -34.97
CA ARG A 86 14.25 0.23 -34.78
C ARG A 86 14.67 -0.26 -33.39
N PRO A 87 13.99 -1.30 -32.85
CA PRO A 87 14.38 -1.91 -31.59
C PRO A 87 15.82 -2.43 -31.63
N CYS A 88 16.54 -2.23 -30.52
CA CYS A 88 17.87 -2.75 -30.28
C CYS A 88 17.81 -3.69 -29.06
N MET A 89 17.53 -4.97 -29.31
CA MET A 89 17.35 -5.96 -28.24
C MET A 89 18.70 -6.47 -27.70
N ILE A 90 18.83 -6.52 -26.38
CA ILE A 90 19.95 -7.17 -25.70
C ILE A 90 19.44 -8.21 -24.70
N LYS A 91 20.28 -9.22 -24.42
CA LYS A 91 20.03 -10.18 -23.33
C LYS A 91 19.94 -9.43 -22.00
N ALA A 92 18.90 -9.74 -21.24
CA ALA A 92 18.61 -9.16 -19.95
C ALA A 92 18.11 -10.24 -18.98
N ASN A 93 18.04 -9.87 -17.71
CA ASN A 93 17.40 -10.67 -16.67
C ASN A 93 16.21 -9.89 -16.13
N GLN A 94 15.03 -10.49 -16.18
CA GLN A 94 13.87 -9.97 -15.46
C GLN A 94 13.82 -10.64 -14.09
N ILE A 95 13.85 -9.82 -13.05
CA ILE A 95 13.75 -10.26 -11.66
C ILE A 95 12.44 -9.72 -11.10
N THR A 96 11.54 -10.62 -10.70
CA THR A 96 10.29 -10.26 -10.03
C THR A 96 10.40 -10.62 -8.56
N LEU A 97 10.32 -9.61 -7.69
CA LEU A 97 10.33 -9.79 -6.23
C LEU A 97 8.90 -9.77 -5.70
N ARG A 98 8.53 -10.78 -4.91
CA ARG A 98 7.29 -10.80 -4.14
C ARG A 98 7.64 -10.69 -2.67
N ILE A 99 7.23 -9.60 -2.04
CA ILE A 99 7.51 -9.32 -0.62
C ILE A 99 6.20 -9.52 0.14
N PRO A 100 6.07 -10.57 0.96
CA PRO A 100 4.87 -10.78 1.75
C PRO A 100 4.77 -9.72 2.86
N PHE A 101 3.54 -9.35 3.18
CA PHE A 101 3.23 -8.45 4.28
C PHE A 101 1.95 -8.89 5.00
N THR A 102 1.75 -8.39 6.21
CA THR A 102 0.46 -8.43 6.93
C THR A 102 0.03 -7.00 7.28
N GLY A 103 -1.22 -6.82 7.67
CA GLY A 103 -1.80 -5.51 7.97
C GLY A 103 -2.87 -5.13 6.93
N ASP A 104 -3.37 -3.91 7.03
CA ASP A 104 -4.39 -3.40 6.13
C ASP A 104 -3.74 -2.66 4.94
N PRO A 105 -4.01 -3.08 3.68
CA PRO A 105 -3.45 -2.49 2.46
C PRO A 105 -4.10 -1.16 2.06
#